data_AF-A0A966WJZ4-F1
#
_entry.id   AF-A0A966WJZ4-F1
#
_cell.length_a   1.000
_cell.length_b   1.000
_cell.length_c   1.000
_cell.angle_alpha   90.00
_cell.angle_beta   90.00
_cell.angle_gamma   90.00
#
_symmetry.space_group_name_H-M   'P 1'
#
loop_
_entity.id
_entity.type
_entity.pdbx_description
1 polymer ?
#
loop_
_entity_poly.entity_id
_entity_poly.type
_entity_poly.pdbx_seq_one_letter_code
_entity_poly.pdbx_strand_id
1 'polypeptide(L)'
;MRALGGPAPGLLAWSLGTFLQLFQPVLWSSGHYTTLLAVCACMWCFGQRLPLRTATGSVWSVGFRMVCVAGVAFALTGVRAAYFQQQTLSPVLEGIDIWVTGLVAEMPQTRVDGVR
;
A
#
# COMPACT_ATOMS: atom_id res chain seq x y z
N MET A 1 -17.63 6.65 -25.97
CA MET A 1 -17.54 6.46 -24.50
C MET A 1 -17.07 5.04 -24.13
N ARG A 2 -15.95 4.54 -24.70
CA ARG A 2 -15.42 3.18 -24.47
C ARG A 2 -14.22 3.11 -23.52
N ALA A 3 -13.78 4.25 -22.97
CA ALA A 3 -12.51 4.35 -22.23
C ALA A 3 -12.53 3.78 -20.80
N LEU A 4 -13.72 3.53 -20.22
CA LEU A 4 -13.84 3.15 -18.79
C LEU A 4 -13.75 1.63 -18.54
N GLY A 5 -13.56 0.80 -19.57
CA GLY A 5 -13.53 -0.67 -19.44
C GLY A 5 -12.13 -1.31 -19.36
N GLY A 6 -11.06 -0.54 -19.53
CA GLY A 6 -9.68 -1.05 -19.48
C GLY A 6 -9.13 -1.18 -18.05
N PRO A 7 -7.93 -1.78 -17.86
CA PRO A 7 -7.28 -1.84 -16.54
C PRO A 7 -6.78 -0.46 -16.04
N ALA A 8 -6.74 0.54 -16.91
CA ALA A 8 -6.22 1.88 -16.64
C ALA A 8 -6.78 2.56 -15.37
N PRO A 9 -8.10 2.54 -15.07
CA PRO A 9 -8.63 3.14 -13.85
C PRO A 9 -8.12 2.41 -12.60
N GLY A 10 -7.95 1.09 -12.67
CA GLY A 10 -7.39 0.29 -11.58
C GLY A 10 -5.92 0.62 -11.31
N LEU A 11 -5.12 0.82 -12.37
CA LEU A 11 -3.72 1.22 -12.24
C LEU A 11 -3.57 2.63 -11.67
N LEU A 12 -4.42 3.56 -12.09
CA LEU A 12 -4.48 4.91 -11.53
C LEU A 12 -4.90 4.89 -10.06
N ALA A 13 -5.92 4.09 -9.72
CA ALA A 13 -6.33 3.90 -8.33
C ALA A 13 -5.22 3.29 -7.46
N TRP A 14 -4.50 2.29 -7.98
CA TRP A 14 -3.38 1.67 -7.28
C TRP A 14 -2.26 2.68 -7.01
N SER A 15 -1.80 3.38 -8.05
CA SER A 15 -0.75 4.40 -7.93
C SER A 15 -1.16 5.52 -6.97
N LEU A 16 -2.40 6.00 -7.06
CA LEU A 16 -2.95 7.00 -6.14
C LEU A 16 -2.94 6.50 -4.69
N GLY A 17 -3.37 5.26 -4.45
CA GLY A 17 -3.34 4.63 -3.12
C GLY A 17 -1.93 4.56 -2.53
N THR A 18 -0.93 4.21 -3.35
CA THR A 18 0.47 4.21 -2.92
C THR A 18 1.02 5.62 -2.72
N PHE A 19 0.59 6.60 -3.52
CA PHE A 19 1.01 7.99 -3.41
C PHE A 19 0.48 8.65 -2.13
N LEU A 20 -0.76 8.33 -1.74
CA LEU A 20 -1.37 8.83 -0.50
C LEU A 20 -0.57 8.43 0.76
N GLN A 21 0.16 7.32 0.73
CA GLN A 21 1.07 6.96 1.84
C GLN A 21 2.17 7.99 2.05
N LEU A 22 2.63 8.70 1.01
CA LEU A 22 3.68 9.72 1.16
C LEU A 22 3.21 10.93 1.97
N PHE A 23 1.90 11.18 2.00
CA PHE A 23 1.31 12.24 2.81
C PHE A 23 0.94 11.79 4.21
N GLN A 24 1.14 10.51 4.57
CA GLN A 24 0.86 10.04 5.91
C GLN A 24 2.02 10.41 6.84
N PRO A 25 1.85 11.38 7.77
CA PRO A 25 2.95 11.86 8.61
C PRO A 25 3.28 10.92 9.78
N VAL A 26 2.29 10.12 10.20
CA VAL A 26 2.41 9.17 11.31
C VAL A 26 1.81 7.85 10.88
N LEU A 27 2.61 6.78 10.94
CA LEU A 27 2.14 5.43 10.65
C LEU A 27 1.11 5.00 11.68
N TRP A 28 -0.02 4.46 11.21
CA TRP A 28 -1.03 3.90 12.11
C TRP A 28 -0.56 2.54 12.66
N SER A 29 -1.13 2.11 13.78
CA SER A 29 -0.90 0.75 14.28
C SER A 29 -1.32 -0.29 13.22
N SER A 30 -0.58 -1.39 13.15
CA SER A 30 -0.76 -2.47 12.15
C SER A 30 -2.21 -2.96 12.05
N GLY A 31 -2.94 -2.97 13.17
CA GLY A 31 -4.37 -3.34 13.21
C GLY A 31 -5.29 -2.45 12.35
N HIS A 32 -4.97 -1.17 12.20
CA HIS A 32 -5.77 -0.26 11.36
C HIS A 32 -5.61 -0.58 9.88
N TYR A 33 -4.41 -0.97 9.44
CA TYR A 33 -4.19 -1.35 8.05
C TYR A 33 -4.82 -2.71 7.71
N THR A 34 -4.78 -3.68 8.62
CA THR A 34 -5.43 -4.99 8.39
C THR A 34 -6.94 -4.89 8.37
N THR A 35 -7.53 -4.07 9.26
CA THR A 35 -8.98 -3.80 9.25
C THR A 35 -9.41 -3.06 7.99
N LEU A 36 -8.64 -2.05 7.54
CA LEU A 36 -8.91 -1.36 6.28
C LEU A 36 -8.86 -2.32 5.08
N LEU A 37 -7.86 -3.21 5.03
CA LEU A 37 -7.74 -4.21 3.98
C LEU A 37 -8.94 -5.17 3.98
N ALA A 38 -9.36 -5.63 5.16
CA ALA A 38 -10.53 -6.49 5.33
C ALA A 38 -11.82 -5.79 4.85
N VAL A 39 -12.03 -4.52 5.23
CA VAL A 39 -13.18 -3.72 4.79
C VAL A 39 -13.19 -3.56 3.27
N CYS A 40 -12.06 -3.19 2.65
CA CYS A 40 -11.97 -3.04 1.20
C CYS A 40 -12.22 -4.37 0.46
N ALA A 41 -11.73 -5.50 0.99
CA ALA A 41 -11.99 -6.83 0.45
C ALA A 41 -13.46 -7.23 0.58
N CYS A 42 -14.08 -7.00 1.74
CA CYS A 42 -15.51 -7.23 1.96
C CYS A 42 -16.34 -6.37 1.00
N MET A 43 -16.06 -5.07 0.92
CA MET A 43 -16.74 -4.14 0.01
C MET A 43 -16.64 -4.58 -1.45
N TRP A 44 -15.46 -5.06 -1.88
CA TRP A 44 -15.28 -5.62 -3.22
C TRP A 44 -16.16 -6.86 -3.45
N CYS A 45 -16.15 -7.83 -2.52
CA CYS A 45 -16.95 -9.05 -2.60
C CYS A 45 -18.47 -8.78 -2.60
N PHE A 46 -18.94 -7.87 -1.74
CA PHE A 46 -20.36 -7.49 -1.69
C PHE A 46 -20.75 -6.66 -2.92
N GLY A 47 -19.90 -5.74 -3.37
CA GLY A 47 -20.15 -4.88 -4.53
C GLY A 47 -20.31 -5.65 -5.84
N GLN A 48 -19.70 -6.83 -5.98
CA GLN A 48 -19.91 -7.73 -7.13
C GLN A 48 -21.31 -8.36 -7.16
N ARG A 49 -22.01 -8.43 -6.03
CA ARG A 49 -23.33 -9.06 -5.92
C ARG A 49 -24.48 -8.08 -6.18
N LEU A 50 -24.20 -6.77 -6.26
CA LEU A 50 -25.24 -5.78 -6.53
C LEU A 50 -25.50 -5.65 -8.04
N PRO A 51 -26.74 -5.83 -8.51
CA PRO A 51 -27.10 -5.67 -9.92
C PRO A 51 -27.24 -4.18 -10.28
N LEU A 52 -26.11 -3.49 -10.45
CA LEU A 52 -26.08 -2.11 -10.93
C LEU A 52 -26.28 -2.09 -12.46
N ARG A 53 -27.51 -2.34 -12.91
CA ARG A 53 -27.90 -2.46 -14.33
C ARG A 53 -28.23 -1.14 -15.04
N THR A 54 -28.03 0.02 -14.40
CA THR A 54 -28.33 1.34 -14.99
C THR A 54 -27.06 2.03 -15.53
N ALA A 55 -27.20 2.89 -16.54
CA ALA A 55 -26.08 3.64 -17.12
C ALA A 55 -25.34 4.51 -16.08
N THR A 56 -26.08 5.11 -15.13
CA THR A 56 -25.53 5.82 -13.97
C THR A 56 -24.84 4.87 -12.98
N GLY A 57 -25.37 3.66 -12.81
CA GLY A 57 -24.76 2.60 -11.99
C GLY A 57 -23.40 2.14 -12.50
N SER A 58 -23.13 2.28 -13.81
CA SER A 58 -21.84 1.96 -14.40
C SER A 58 -20.72 2.90 -13.91
N VAL A 59 -20.93 4.21 -13.91
CA VAL A 59 -19.92 5.18 -13.44
C VAL A 59 -19.68 5.03 -11.94
N TRP A 60 -20.75 4.84 -11.16
CA TRP A 60 -20.68 4.57 -9.73
C TRP A 60 -19.94 3.27 -9.42
N SER A 61 -20.16 2.22 -10.21
CA SER A 61 -19.47 0.94 -10.03
C SER A 61 -17.97 1.04 -10.31
N VAL A 62 -17.55 1.85 -11.30
CA VAL A 62 -16.13 2.10 -11.59
C VAL A 62 -15.48 2.91 -10.48
N GLY A 63 -16.15 3.97 -10.01
CA GLY A 63 -15.66 4.77 -8.88
C GLY A 63 -15.49 3.94 -7.61
N PHE A 64 -16.49 3.11 -7.28
CA PHE A 64 -16.42 2.19 -6.14
C PHE A 64 -15.24 1.22 -6.24
N ARG A 65 -15.04 0.60 -7.42
CA ARG A 65 -13.90 -0.29 -7.66
C ARG A 65 -12.57 0.43 -7.52
N MET A 66 -12.46 1.67 -8.02
CA MET A 66 -11.24 2.47 -7.85
C MET A 66 -10.96 2.76 -6.38
N VAL A 67 -11.95 3.16 -5.59
CA VAL A 67 -11.77 3.40 -4.15
C VAL A 67 -11.30 2.13 -3.43
N CYS A 68 -11.89 0.97 -3.74
CA CYS A 68 -11.45 -0.30 -3.16
C CYS A 68 -10.00 -0.63 -3.53
N VAL A 69 -9.62 -0.48 -4.81
CA VAL A 69 -8.24 -0.76 -5.27
C VAL A 69 -7.23 0.20 -4.63
N ALA A 70 -7.55 1.49 -4.55
CA ALA A 70 -6.72 2.48 -3.88
C ALA A 70 -6.56 2.18 -2.39
N GLY A 71 -7.65 1.79 -1.71
CA GLY A 71 -7.62 1.40 -0.30
C GLY A 71 -6.77 0.15 -0.05
N VAL A 72 -6.85 -0.86 -0.91
CA VAL A 72 -5.99 -2.06 -0.84
C VAL A 72 -4.52 -1.70 -1.05
N ALA A 73 -4.20 -0.89 -2.06
CA ALA A 73 -2.84 -0.43 -2.33
C ALA A 73 -2.26 0.34 -1.12
N PHE A 74 -3.05 1.24 -0.52
CA PHE A 74 -2.69 1.97 0.68
C PHE A 74 -2.49 1.04 1.89
N ALA A 75 -3.39 0.09 2.12
CA ALA A 75 -3.27 -0.83 3.26
C ALA A 75 -2.04 -1.75 3.15
N LEU A 76 -1.78 -2.33 1.98
CA LEU A 76 -0.62 -3.20 1.74
C LEU A 76 0.71 -2.48 1.96
N THR A 77 0.82 -1.26 1.43
CA THR A 77 2.02 -0.43 1.61
C THR A 77 2.19 -0.02 3.07
N GLY A 78 1.11 0.32 3.77
CA GLY A 78 1.13 0.61 5.21
C GLY A 78 1.58 -0.57 6.09
N VAL A 79 1.06 -1.79 5.84
CA VAL A 79 1.50 -3.00 6.56
C VAL A 79 2.99 -3.26 6.33
N ARG A 80 3.47 -3.12 5.10
CA ARG A 80 4.89 -3.29 4.77
C ARG A 80 5.76 -2.25 5.48
N ALA A 81 5.35 -0.98 5.47
CA ALA A 81 6.05 0.08 6.18
C ALA A 81 6.10 -0.20 7.69
N ALA A 82 4.99 -0.63 8.30
CA ALA A 82 4.94 -1.01 9.71
C ALA A 82 5.85 -2.20 10.03
N TYR A 83 5.96 -3.19 9.14
CA TYR A 83 6.87 -4.32 9.32
C TYR A 83 8.34 -3.88 9.30
N PHE A 84 8.73 -2.98 8.39
CA PHE A 84 10.09 -2.42 8.41
C PHE A 84 10.35 -1.56 9.63
N GLN A 85 9.35 -0.81 10.09
CA GLN A 85 9.48 -0.02 11.32
C GLN A 85 9.69 -0.91 12.56
N GLN A 86 9.17 -2.14 12.59
CA GLN A 86 9.43 -3.07 13.68
C GLN A 86 10.85 -3.64 13.68
N GLN A 87 11.55 -3.56 12.54
CA GLN A 87 12.93 -4.01 12.36
C GLN A 87 13.95 -2.87 12.53
N THR A 88 13.52 -1.70 12.99
CA THR A 88 14.43 -0.58 13.24
C THR A 88 15.41 -0.93 14.35
N LEU A 89 16.56 -0.27 14.34
CA LEU A 89 17.51 -0.36 15.43
C LEU A 89 16.82 0.03 16.75
N SER A 90 17.27 -0.56 17.85
CA SER A 90 16.80 -0.11 19.17
C SER A 90 17.09 1.39 19.30
N PRO A 91 16.12 2.22 19.73
CA PRO A 91 16.31 3.66 19.84
C PRO A 91 17.44 4.04 20.80
N VAL A 92 17.83 3.14 21.71
CA VAL A 92 18.96 3.36 22.62
C VAL A 92 20.33 3.21 21.94
N LEU A 93 20.39 2.59 20.75
CA LEU A 93 21.58 2.47 19.92
C LEU A 93 21.65 3.58 18.84
N GLU A 94 20.59 4.37 18.66
CA GLU A 94 20.60 5.47 17.69
C GLU A 94 21.51 6.61 18.18
N GLY A 95 22.45 7.03 17.33
CA GLY A 95 23.34 8.16 17.61
C GLY A 95 24.56 7.84 18.49
N ILE A 96 24.85 6.56 18.73
CA ILE A 96 26.03 6.13 19.49
C ILE A 96 26.89 5.23 18.60
N ASP A 97 28.21 5.37 18.70
CA ASP A 97 29.14 4.50 18.00
C ASP A 97 29.10 3.09 18.61
N ILE A 98 28.80 2.09 17.78
CA ILE A 98 28.71 0.69 18.17
C ILE A 98 29.76 -0.15 17.43
N TRP A 99 30.44 -1.03 18.17
CA TRP A 99 31.32 -2.04 17.59
C TRP A 99 30.50 -3.29 17.23
N VAL A 100 30.37 -3.57 15.94
CA VAL A 100 29.60 -4.74 15.46
C VAL A 100 30.58 -5.78 14.91
N THR A 101 30.58 -6.98 15.51
CA THR A 101 31.32 -8.14 15.02
C THR A 101 30.34 -9.17 14.46
N GLY A 102 30.52 -9.55 13.19
CA GLY A 102 29.65 -10.52 12.54
C GLY A 102 30.23 -11.01 11.21
N LEU A 103 29.58 -12.01 10.61
CA LEU A 103 29.95 -12.49 9.29
C LEU A 103 29.32 -11.58 8.23
N VAL A 104 30.13 -11.08 7.30
CA VAL A 104 29.66 -10.28 6.17
C VAL A 104 28.99 -11.22 5.16
N ALA A 105 27.65 -11.19 5.11
CA ALA A 105 26.88 -12.08 4.23
C ALA A 105 27.12 -11.78 2.74
N GLU A 106 27.22 -10.50 2.39
CA GLU A 106 27.54 -10.04 1.04
C GLU A 106 28.23 -8.66 1.13
N MET A 107 29.24 -8.43 0.29
CA MET A 107 29.91 -7.13 0.23
C MET A 107 29.00 -6.14 -0.51
N PRO A 108 28.67 -4.97 0.08
CA PRO A 108 27.75 -4.02 -0.55
C PRO A 108 28.29 -3.58 -1.92
N GLN A 109 27.52 -3.80 -2.97
CA GLN A 109 27.94 -3.48 -4.32
C GLN A 109 27.43 -2.08 -4.67
N THR A 110 28.35 -1.16 -4.95
CA THR A 110 28.00 0.19 -5.41
C THR A 110 27.51 0.09 -6.85
N ARG A 111 26.20 0.31 -7.07
CA ARG A 111 25.61 0.46 -8.41
C ARG A 111 25.30 1.94 -8.66
N VAL A 112 25.09 2.28 -9.93
CA VAL A 112 24.73 3.63 -10.38
C VAL A 112 23.47 4.18 -9.69
N ASP A 113 22.59 3.29 -9.22
CA ASP A 113 21.34 3.63 -8.50
C ASP A 113 21.47 3.53 -6.96
N GLY A 114 22.67 3.31 -6.42
CA GLY A 114 22.94 3.20 -4.97
C GLY A 114 23.60 1.90 -4.54
N VAL A 115 23.75 1.72 -3.23
CA VAL A 115 24.38 0.55 -2.61
C VAL A 115 23.30 -0.45 -2.17
N ARG A 116 23.45 -1.72 -2.53
CA ARG A 116 22.65 -2.83 -2.00
C ARG A 116 23.56 -3.88 -1.39
#